data_AF-A4GVS2-F1
#
_entry.id   AF-A4GVS2-F1
#
_cell.length_a   1.000
_cell.length_b   1.000
_cell.length_c   1.000
_cell.angle_alpha   90.00
_cell.angle_beta   90.00
_cell.angle_gamma   90.00
#
_symmetry.space_group_name_H-M   'P 1'
#
loop_
_entity.id
_entity.type
_entity.pdbx_description
1 polymer ?
#
loop_
_entity_poly.entity_id
_entity_poly.type
_entity_poly.pdbx_seq_one_letter_code
_entity_poly.pdbx_strand_id
1 'polypeptide(L)' 'EMIRNSGTEPTIIHYLETPPTRDELVKLIADMGISVRALLRKNVEPYEELGLAEDKFTDDRLIDFM' A
#
# COMPACT_ATOMS: atom_id res chain seq x y z
N GLU A 1 -15.42 12.81 0.14
CA GLU A 1 -16.34 13.63 0.96
C GLU A 1 -15.89 13.88 2.39
N MET A 2 -15.63 12.86 3.24
CA MET A 2 -15.31 13.12 4.67
C MET A 2 -14.15 14.11 4.91
N ILE A 3 -13.06 14.02 4.13
CA ILE A 3 -11.89 14.91 4.27
C ILE A 3 -12.23 16.36 3.86
N ARG A 4 -12.93 16.55 2.74
CA ARG A 4 -13.36 17.89 2.30
C ARG A 4 -14.37 18.51 3.25
N ASN A 5 -15.22 17.68 3.86
CA ASN A 5 -16.21 18.11 4.84
C ASN A 5 -15.58 18.65 6.13
N SER A 6 -14.29 18.38 6.40
CA SER A 6 -13.56 19.02 7.50
C SER A 6 -12.96 20.38 7.11
N GLY A 7 -13.24 20.89 5.91
CA GLY A 7 -12.76 22.17 5.39
C GLY A 7 -11.34 22.14 4.82
N THR A 8 -10.73 20.97 4.68
CA THR A 8 -9.38 20.80 4.10
C THR A 8 -9.48 20.17 2.72
N GLU A 9 -8.87 20.79 1.72
CA GLU A 9 -8.70 20.15 0.40
C GLU A 9 -7.42 19.30 0.42
N PRO A 10 -7.50 17.97 0.29
CA PRO A 10 -6.33 17.12 0.30
C PRO A 10 -5.60 17.18 -1.04
N THR A 11 -4.30 16.95 -1.01
CA THR A 11 -3.56 16.55 -2.21
C THR A 11 -4.03 15.16 -2.63
N ILE A 12 -4.49 15.02 -3.88
CA ILE A 12 -4.97 13.75 -4.43
C ILE A 12 -3.83 13.11 -5.21
N ILE A 13 -3.45 11.89 -4.82
CA ILE A 13 -2.46 11.08 -5.53
C ILE A 13 -3.18 9.85 -6.10
N HIS A 14 -3.17 9.72 -7.44
CA HIS A 14 -3.64 8.52 -8.13
C HIS A 14 -2.57 7.45 -8.07
N TYR A 15 -2.48 6.71 -6.95
CA TYR A 15 -1.37 5.79 -6.67
C TYR A 15 -1.17 4.66 -7.70
N LEU A 16 -2.20 4.32 -8.49
CA LEU A 16 -2.07 3.37 -9.60
C LEU A 16 -1.32 3.94 -10.81
N GLU A 17 -1.33 5.27 -10.96
CA GLU A 17 -0.66 5.99 -12.06
C GLU A 17 0.66 6.59 -11.59
N THR A 18 0.71 7.08 -10.35
CA THR A 18 1.88 7.71 -9.73
C THR A 18 2.10 7.10 -8.34
N PRO A 19 2.63 5.86 -8.28
CA PRO A 19 2.88 5.19 -7.01
C PRO A 19 3.92 5.96 -6.19
N PRO A 20 3.86 5.86 -4.84
CA PRO A 20 4.91 6.40 -3.99
C PRO A 20 6.25 5.71 -4.30
N THR A 21 7.35 6.40 -4.02
CA THR A 21 8.66 5.77 -4.01
C THR A 21 8.73 4.70 -2.91
N ARG A 22 9.70 3.79 -3.00
CA ARG A 22 9.92 2.76 -1.98
C ARG A 22 10.10 3.36 -0.58
N ASP A 23 10.90 4.42 -0.46
CA ASP A 23 11.17 5.08 0.82
C ASP A 23 9.91 5.75 1.39
N GLU A 24 9.09 6.37 0.54
CA GLU A 24 7.79 6.92 0.95
C GLU A 24 6.82 5.82 1.39
N LEU A 25 6.76 4.70 0.67
CA LEU A 25 5.89 3.57 1.01
C LEU A 25 6.29 2.94 2.37
N VAL A 26 7.59 2.71 2.59
CA VAL A 26 8.11 2.24 3.88
C VAL A 26 7.71 3.17 5.02
N LYS A 27 7.88 4.48 4.82
CA LYS A 27 7.51 5.49 5.81
C LYS A 27 6.00 5.49 6.09
N LEU A 28 5.16 5.46 5.05
CA LEU A 28 3.71 5.42 5.20
C LEU A 28 3.24 4.18 5.97
N ILE A 29 3.83 3.01 5.71
CA ILE A 29 3.50 1.79 6.45
C ILE A 29 3.87 1.91 7.93
N ALA A 30 5.05 2.47 8.22
CA ALA A 30 5.48 2.72 9.60
C ALA A 30 4.54 3.70 10.32
N ASP A 31 4.17 4.80 9.67
CA ASP A 31 3.27 5.83 10.21
C ASP A 31 1.84 5.29 10.45
N MET A 32 1.39 4.33 9.63
CA MET A 32 0.10 3.65 9.81
C MET A 32 0.10 2.65 10.97
N GLY A 33 1.27 2.17 11.44
CA GLY A 33 1.38 1.22 12.53
C GLY A 33 0.81 -0.18 12.22
N ILE A 34 0.74 -0.55 10.95
CA ILE A 34 0.28 -1.87 10.48
C ILE A 34 1.44 -2.68 9.90
N SER A 35 1.28 -3.99 9.77
CA SER A 35 2.24 -4.83 9.04
C SER A 35 2.13 -4.60 7.53
N VAL A 36 3.23 -4.81 6.80
CA VAL A 36 3.24 -4.73 5.32
C VAL A 36 2.18 -5.67 4.73
N ARG A 37 2.10 -6.91 5.23
CA ARG A 37 1.12 -7.90 4.77
C ARG A 37 -0.33 -7.45 4.96
N ALA A 38 -0.62 -6.65 5.99
CA ALA A 38 -1.97 -6.10 6.19
C ALA A 38 -2.36 -5.04 5.15
N LEU A 39 -1.38 -4.41 4.48
CA LEU A 39 -1.61 -3.43 3.42
C LEU A 39 -1.89 -4.09 2.05
N LEU A 40 -1.53 -5.36 1.87
CA LEU A 40 -1.75 -6.07 0.60
C LEU A 40 -3.25 -6.14 0.27
N ARG A 41 -3.60 -5.63 -0.91
CA ARG A 41 -4.95 -5.80 -1.45
C ARG A 41 -5.13 -7.23 -1.96
N LYS A 42 -6.15 -7.91 -1.42
CA LYS A 42 -6.56 -9.25 -1.86
C LYS A 42 -7.52 -9.17 -3.04
N ASN A 43 -7.76 -10.31 -3.70
CA ASN A 43 -8.67 -10.44 -4.85
C ASN A 43 -8.33 -9.50 -6.01
N VAL A 44 -7.02 -9.36 -6.27
CA VAL A 44 -6.47 -8.69 -7.45
C VAL A 44 -5.55 -9.69 -8.13
N GLU A 45 -5.48 -9.65 -9.46
CA GLU A 45 -4.72 -10.59 -10.28
C GLU A 45 -3.27 -10.79 -9.80
N PRO A 46 -2.47 -9.73 -9.51
CA PRO A 46 -1.09 -9.92 -9.03
C PRO A 46 -0.98 -10.66 -7.70
N TYR A 47 -1.98 -10.53 -6.81
CA TYR A 47 -1.96 -11.19 -5.52
C TYR A 47 -2.10 -12.71 -5.66
N GLU A 48 -2.93 -13.15 -6.60
CA GLU A 48 -3.19 -14.57 -6.88
C GLU A 48 -2.07 -15.18 -7.70
N GLU A 49 -1.62 -14.51 -8.77
CA GLU A 49 -0.56 -15.01 -9.66
C GLU A 49 0.79 -15.15 -8.96
N LEU A 50 1.13 -14.21 -8.07
CA LEU A 50 2.38 -14.24 -7.31
C LEU A 50 2.27 -15.08 -6.03
N GLY A 51 1.09 -15.62 -5.72
CA GLY A 51 0.86 -16.44 -4.53
C GLY A 51 1.10 -15.69 -3.21
N LEU A 52 0.80 -14.39 -3.15
CA LEU A 52 1.13 -13.52 -2.00
C LEU A 52 0.42 -13.92 -0.70
N ALA A 53 -0.57 -14.82 -0.78
CA ALA A 53 -1.19 -15.45 0.38
C ALA A 53 -0.23 -16.35 1.19
N GLU A 54 0.83 -16.86 0.57
CA GLU A 54 1.79 -17.73 1.23
C GLU A 54 2.67 -16.95 2.22
N ASP A 55 2.93 -17.54 3.39
CA ASP A 55 3.78 -16.95 4.43
C ASP A 55 5.27 -17.23 4.19
N LYS A 56 5.73 -16.94 2.98
CA LYS A 56 7.11 -17.18 2.51
C LYS A 56 7.85 -15.90 2.11
N PHE A 57 7.15 -14.77 2.09
CA PHE A 57 7.68 -13.48 1.66
C PHE A 57 8.02 -12.61 2.86
N THR A 58 9.21 -12.01 2.84
CA THR A 58 9.59 -10.98 3.81
C THR A 58 8.88 -9.67 3.50
N ASP A 59 8.81 -8.79 4.49
CA ASP A 59 8.22 -7.45 4.35
C ASP A 59 8.87 -6.66 3.20
N ASP A 60 10.20 -6.68 3.07
CA ASP A 60 10.90 -6.03 1.95
C ASP A 60 10.46 -6.57 0.59
N ARG A 61 10.26 -7.89 0.47
CA ARG A 61 9.80 -8.49 -0.78
C ARG A 61 8.35 -8.15 -1.08
N LEU A 62 7.51 -8.06 -0.05
CA LEU A 62 6.12 -7.64 -0.22
C LEU A 62 6.04 -6.17 -0.65
N ILE A 63 6.92 -5.30 -0.14
CA ILE A 63 7.03 -3.89 -0.56
C ILE A 63 7.46 -3.80 -2.03
N ASP A 64 8.41 -4.63 -2.48
CA ASP A 64 8.85 -4.61 -3.87
C ASP A 64 7.77 -5.10 -4.87
N PHE A 65 6.70 -5.76 -4.38
CA PHE A 65 5.54 -6.17 -5.20
C PHE A 65 4.41 -5.13 -5.24
N MET A 66 4.44 -4.10 -4.39
CA MET A 66 3.43 -3.04 -4.31
C MET A 66 3.72 -1.92 -5.30
#